data_AF-A0A537GNA8-F1
#
_entry.id   AF-A0A537GNA8-F1
#
_cell.length_a   1.000
_cell.length_b   1.000
_cell.length_c   1.000
_cell.angle_alpha   90.00
_cell.angle_beta   90.00
_cell.angle_gamma   90.00
#
_symmetry.space_group_name_H-M   'P 1'
#
loop_
_entity.id
_entity.type
_entity.pdbx_description
1 polymer ?
#
loop_
_entity_poly.entity_id
_entity_poly.type
_entity_poly.pdbx_seq_one_letter_code
_entity_poly.pdbx_strand_id
1 'polypeptide(L)'
;MTIRDAITKMTTADPRLEPRLAVGVARVGSKDERVKASRMEELIGEDFGVGPQSIVVVGRLHFMEAEALELLCGASHDNLREPS
;
A
#
# COMPACT_ATOMS: atom_id res chain seq x y z
N MET A 1 -12.18 -7.77 -8.06
CA MET A 1 -11.78 -6.42 -7.59
C MET A 1 -10.30 -6.48 -7.30
N THR A 2 -9.52 -5.62 -7.95
CA THR A 2 -8.08 -5.48 -7.76
C THR A 2 -7.75 -4.37 -6.76
N ILE A 3 -6.50 -4.28 -6.29
CA ILE A 3 -6.00 -3.15 -5.48
C ILE A 3 -6.19 -1.84 -6.25
N ARG A 4 -5.94 -1.81 -7.55
CA ARG A 4 -6.23 -0.66 -8.41
C ARG A 4 -7.71 -0.25 -8.33
N ASP A 5 -8.63 -1.20 -8.49
CA ASP A 5 -10.07 -0.90 -8.39
C ASP A 5 -10.46 -0.35 -7.01
N ALA A 6 -9.85 -0.90 -5.95
CA ALA A 6 -10.09 -0.47 -4.58
C ALA A 6 -9.60 0.96 -4.34
N ILE A 7 -8.35 1.27 -4.74
CA ILE A 7 -7.77 2.60 -4.64
C ILE A 7 -8.62 3.60 -5.41
N THR A 8 -8.95 3.32 -6.68
CA THR A 8 -9.79 4.21 -7.49
C THR A 8 -11.11 4.53 -6.79
N LYS A 9 -11.79 3.53 -6.23
CA LYS A 9 -13.05 3.76 -5.50
C LYS A 9 -12.85 4.60 -4.24
N MET A 10 -11.77 4.34 -3.48
CA MET A 10 -11.46 5.05 -2.25
C MET A 10 -11.11 6.52 -2.52
N THR A 11 -10.24 6.80 -3.49
CA THR A 11 -9.81 8.17 -3.83
C THR A 11 -10.90 8.95 -4.55
N THR A 12 -11.78 8.27 -5.30
CA THR A 12 -13.00 8.90 -5.84
C THR A 12 -13.96 9.32 -4.71
N ALA A 13 -14.08 8.52 -3.65
CA ALA A 13 -14.93 8.83 -2.51
C ALA A 13 -14.31 9.89 -1.58
N ASP A 14 -13.00 9.86 -1.38
CA ASP A 14 -12.23 10.85 -0.63
C ASP A 14 -10.83 11.07 -1.26
N PRO A 15 -10.65 12.15 -2.04
CA PRO A 15 -9.36 12.46 -2.68
C PRO A 15 -8.20 12.66 -1.70
N ARG A 16 -8.48 12.95 -0.42
CA ARG A 16 -7.43 13.11 0.61
C ARG A 16 -6.69 11.81 0.92
N LEU A 17 -7.20 10.68 0.42
CA LEU A 17 -6.55 9.38 0.56
C LEU A 17 -5.41 9.17 -0.45
N GLU A 18 -5.32 9.95 -1.52
CA GLU A 18 -4.25 9.82 -2.54
C GLU A 18 -2.82 9.81 -1.95
N PRO A 19 -2.44 10.77 -1.07
CA PRO A 19 -1.11 10.78 -0.46
C PRO A 19 -0.99 9.84 0.75
N ARG A 20 -2.06 9.16 1.18
CA ARG A 20 -1.96 8.25 2.34
C ARG A 20 -1.14 7.02 2.00
N LEU A 21 -0.31 6.62 2.95
CA LEU A 21 0.39 5.35 2.93
C LEU A 21 -0.59 4.18 2.98
N ALA A 22 -0.39 3.22 2.09
CA ALA A 22 -1.11 1.96 2.06
C ALA A 22 -0.15 0.80 1.75
N VAL A 23 -0.56 -0.41 2.13
CA VAL A 23 0.15 -1.65 1.79
C VAL A 23 -0.76 -2.49 0.91
N GLY A 24 -0.32 -2.74 -0.32
CA GLY A 24 -0.95 -3.71 -1.21
C GLY A 24 -0.30 -5.08 -1.01
N VAL A 25 -1.11 -6.12 -0.91
CA VAL A 25 -0.65 -7.50 -0.82
C VAL A 25 -1.41 -8.40 -1.79
N ALA A 26 -0.72 -9.36 -2.40
CA ALA A 26 -1.32 -10.34 -3.30
C ALA A 26 -0.73 -11.73 -3.06
N ARG A 27 -1.61 -12.73 -3.11
CA ARG A 27 -1.28 -14.16 -2.96
C ARG A 27 -0.43 -14.46 -1.71
N VAL A 28 -0.80 -13.87 -0.58
CA VAL A 28 -0.08 -14.01 0.69
C VAL A 28 0.12 -15.50 1.03
N GLY A 29 1.36 -15.88 1.34
CA GLY A 29 1.75 -17.27 1.64
C GLY A 29 2.04 -18.15 0.41
N SER A 30 1.99 -17.60 -0.80
CA SER A 30 2.43 -18.29 -2.03
C SER A 30 3.88 -17.97 -2.40
N LYS A 31 4.48 -18.77 -3.27
CA LYS A 31 5.83 -18.51 -3.81
C LYS A 31 5.93 -17.21 -4.61
N ASP A 32 4.80 -16.79 -5.19
CA ASP A 32 4.71 -15.59 -6.00
C ASP A 32 3.97 -14.48 -5.23
N GLU A 33 4.11 -14.43 -3.90
CA GLU A 33 3.59 -13.33 -3.08
C GLU A 33 4.12 -11.98 -3.58
N ARG A 34 3.27 -10.95 -3.54
CA ARG A 34 3.67 -9.57 -3.79
C ARG A 34 3.21 -8.68 -2.64
N VAL A 35 4.13 -7.91 -2.08
CA VAL A 35 3.88 -6.95 -1.00
C VAL A 35 4.55 -5.64 -1.36
N LYS A 36 3.80 -4.53 -1.32
CA LYS A 36 4.34 -3.20 -1.60
C LYS A 36 3.68 -2.15 -0.73
N ALA A 37 4.48 -1.33 -0.06
CA ALA A 37 4.04 -0.18 0.70
C ALA A 37 4.39 1.13 -0.04
N SER A 38 3.38 1.91 -0.38
CA SER A 38 3.52 3.23 -1.03
C SER A 38 2.30 4.09 -0.80
N ARG A 39 2.38 5.36 -1.20
CA ARG A 39 1.20 6.24 -1.27
C ARG A 39 0.19 5.66 -2.26
N MET A 40 -1.11 5.85 -2.01
CA MET A 40 -2.15 5.29 -2.89
C MET A 40 -2.02 5.78 -4.33
N GLU A 41 -1.61 7.04 -4.54
CA GLU A 41 -1.34 7.63 -5.85
C GLU A 41 -0.23 6.91 -6.65
N GLU A 42 0.72 6.29 -5.97
CA GLU A 42 1.80 5.50 -6.58
C GLU A 42 1.38 4.03 -6.70
N LEU A 43 0.76 3.49 -5.65
CA LEU A 43 0.39 2.08 -5.52
C LEU A 43 -0.65 1.66 -6.59
N ILE A 44 -1.43 2.60 -7.12
CA ILE A 44 -2.38 2.35 -8.22
C ILE A 44 -1.70 1.87 -9.51
N GLY A 45 -0.44 2.26 -9.72
CA GLY A 45 0.38 1.90 -10.87
C GLY A 45 1.04 0.53 -10.76
N GLU A 46 1.10 -0.04 -9.54
CA GLU A 46 1.80 -1.30 -9.27
C GLU A 46 1.06 -2.51 -9.85
N ASP A 47 1.84 -3.49 -10.34
CA ASP A 47 1.32 -4.78 -10.77
C ASP A 47 1.35 -5.77 -9.61
N PHE A 48 0.18 -6.14 -9.11
CA PHE A 48 0.02 -7.18 -8.08
C PHE A 48 -0.25 -8.58 -8.65
N GLY A 49 -0.26 -8.71 -9.99
CA GLY A 49 -0.59 -9.96 -10.67
C GLY A 49 -2.03 -10.41 -10.41
N VAL A 50 -2.25 -11.72 -10.43
CA VAL A 50 -3.58 -12.31 -10.18
C VAL A 50 -3.93 -12.33 -8.70
N GLY A 51 -5.24 -12.33 -8.40
CA GLY A 51 -5.74 -12.41 -7.04
C GLY A 51 -5.47 -13.75 -6.32
N PRO A 52 -5.81 -13.83 -5.01
CA PRO A 52 -6.47 -12.80 -4.22
C PRO A 52 -5.54 -11.62 -3.86
N GLN A 53 -6.13 -10.44 -3.72
CA GLN A 53 -5.44 -9.19 -3.35
C GLN A 53 -6.13 -8.52 -2.17
N SER A 54 -5.36 -7.90 -1.29
CA SER A 54 -5.85 -7.09 -0.16
C SER A 54 -5.08 -5.78 -0.09
N ILE A 55 -5.70 -4.75 0.49
CA ILE A 55 -5.07 -3.46 0.77
C ILE A 55 -5.26 -3.12 2.24
N VAL A 56 -4.21 -2.58 2.86
CA VAL A 56 -4.23 -2.05 4.23
C VAL A 56 -3.97 -0.54 4.16
N VAL A 57 -4.89 0.26 4.70
CA VAL A 57 -4.69 1.71 4.85
C VAL A 57 -3.99 1.95 6.18
N VAL A 58 -2.82 2.57 6.12
CA VAL A 58 -1.94 2.71 7.29
C VAL A 58 -2.36 3.91 8.14
N GLY A 59 -2.41 3.70 9.46
CA GLY A 59 -2.64 4.75 10.45
C GLY A 59 -1.33 5.41 10.90
N ARG A 60 -1.29 5.90 12.14
CA ARG A 60 -0.01 6.30 12.75
C ARG A 60 0.85 5.07 12.98
N LEU A 61 2.11 5.15 12.58
CA LEU A 61 3.08 4.06 12.72
C LEU A 61 3.87 4.19 14.02
N HIS A 62 4.04 3.08 14.71
CA HIS A 62 5.12 2.92 15.67
C HIS A 62 6.46 2.77 14.93
N PHE A 63 7.58 3.11 15.57
CA PHE A 63 8.90 3.10 14.89
C PHE A 63 9.23 1.72 14.28
N MET A 64 8.92 0.64 15.00
CA MET A 64 9.10 -0.73 14.51
C MET A 64 8.25 -1.07 13.28
N GLU A 65 7.05 -0.50 13.18
CA GLU A 65 6.18 -0.74 12.02
C GLU A 65 6.74 -0.02 10.78
N ALA A 66 7.28 1.19 10.95
CA ALA A 66 7.95 1.92 9.89
C ALA A 66 9.18 1.15 9.36
N GLU A 67 10.03 0.65 10.25
CA GLU A 67 11.18 -0.19 9.88
C GLU A 67 10.75 -1.49 9.16
N ALA A 68 9.67 -2.13 9.63
CA ALA A 68 9.13 -3.32 8.99
C ALA A 68 8.59 -3.03 7.58
N LEU A 69 7.92 -1.89 7.37
CA LEU A 69 7.42 -1.49 6.05
C LEU A 69 8.56 -1.15 5.09
N GLU A 70 9.64 -0.54 5.56
CA GLU A 70 10.85 -0.30 4.76
C GLU A 70 11.50 -1.63 4.35
N LEU A 71 11.77 -2.50 5.32
CA LEU A 71 12.51 -3.74 5.10
C LEU A 71 11.71 -4.82 4.35
N LEU A 72 10.44 -4.99 4.68
CA LEU A 72 9.62 -6.11 4.19
C LEU A 72 8.69 -5.70 3.04
N CYS A 73 8.26 -4.43 3.00
CA CYS A 73 7.27 -3.96 2.03
C CYS A 73 7.84 -2.96 1.01
N GLY A 74 9.13 -2.63 1.10
CA GLY A 74 9.80 -1.72 0.17
C GLY A 74 9.25 -0.30 0.18
N ALA A 75 8.82 0.18 1.35
CA ALA A 75 8.47 1.59 1.55
C ALA A 75 9.72 2.46 1.40
N SER A 76 9.60 3.58 0.69
CA SER A 76 10.66 4.59 0.67
C SER A 76 10.66 5.40 1.97
N HIS A 77 11.76 6.09 2.26
CA HIS A 77 11.81 7.00 3.40
C HIS A 77 10.76 8.13 3.29
N ASP A 78 10.41 8.56 2.07
CA ASP A 78 9.36 9.56 1.83
C ASP A 78 7.94 9.03 2.03
N ASN A 79 7.73 7.71 1.89
CA ASN A 79 6.46 7.05 2.20
C ASN A 79 6.17 7.02 3.71
N LEU A 80 7.22 6.99 4.53
CA LEU A 80 7.13 6.84 6.00
C LEU A 80 7.06 8.17 6.74
N ARG A 81 7.22 9.30 6.04
CA ARG A 81 7.03 10.63 6.62
C ARG A 81 5.53 10.93 6.72
N GLU A 82 5.11 11.48 7.85
CA GLU A 82 3.74 11.97 7.96
C GLU A 82 3.50 13.06 6.88
N PRO A 83 2.40 12.97 6.11
CA PRO A 83 2.03 14.03 5.18
C PRO A 83 1.81 15.32 5.99
N SER A 84 2.50 16.38 5.58
CA SER A 84 2.48 17.71 6.19
C SER A 84 1.11 18.39 6.08
#